data_AF-A0A534NWX2-F1
#
_entry.id   AF-A0A534NWX2-F1
#
_cell.length_a   1.000
_cell.length_b   1.000
_cell.length_c   1.000
_cell.angle_alpha   90.00
_cell.angle_beta   90.00
_cell.angle_gamma   90.00
#
_symmetry.space_group_name_H-M   'P 1'
#
loop_
_entity.id
_entity.type
_entity.pdbx_description
1 polymer ?
#
loop_
_entity_poly.entity_id
_entity_poly.type
_entity_poly.pdbx_seq_one_letter_code
_entity_poly.pdbx_strand_id
1 'polypeptide(L)'
;MPKKVGFNFNLPGKDFPTIGALAKDFPEGYVKYFDIDPKAKTVRFKPGIDIPLRPFPGTLAVGIDPDDPSPRKGGAKEPMAPVSTLRPWKNGSNMDINELTEGSTIYIPVFLKGGLIWTGDSHCAQGNGEVNLTALECSYQEIRLQPIVRKDMKLTWPRIETKTHWIQVGFDEDLQKAFLNALNETVDFLATKGLDRYEAYSLASLVADCRISQVVDVRKGVHCMVPKSTFTAAAARR
;
A
#
# COMPACT_ATOMS: atom_id res chain seq x y z
N MET A 1 -15.76 8.36 -1.33
CA MET A 1 -16.84 8.00 -2.28
C MET A 1 -16.34 8.07 -3.72
N PRO A 2 -16.30 6.96 -4.46
CA PRO A 2 -16.00 6.97 -5.90
C PRO A 2 -16.95 7.82 -6.74
N LYS A 3 -16.40 8.44 -7.79
CA LYS A 3 -17.14 8.99 -8.93
C LYS A 3 -17.60 7.85 -9.85
N LYS A 4 -18.44 8.19 -10.83
CA LYS A 4 -19.16 7.22 -11.67
C LYS A 4 -18.35 6.62 -12.82
N VAL A 5 -17.10 7.03 -13.01
CA VAL A 5 -16.25 6.56 -14.11
C VAL A 5 -14.93 6.08 -13.53
N GLY A 6 -14.48 4.93 -14.02
CA GLY A 6 -13.13 4.43 -13.79
C GLY A 6 -12.57 3.77 -15.04
N PHE A 7 -11.32 3.36 -14.96
CA PHE A 7 -10.62 2.74 -16.06
C PHE A 7 -9.54 1.80 -15.53
N ASN A 8 -9.13 0.85 -16.35
CA ASN A 8 -7.94 0.04 -16.14
C ASN A 8 -7.19 0.03 -17.46
N PHE A 9 -5.87 0.11 -17.41
CA PHE A 9 -5.04 0.08 -18.61
C PHE A 9 -3.71 -0.60 -18.36
N ASN A 10 -3.11 -1.12 -19.42
CA ASN A 10 -1.69 -1.43 -19.45
C ASN A 10 -0.96 -0.41 -20.33
N LEU A 11 0.31 -0.13 -20.00
CA LEU A 11 1.21 0.67 -20.83
C LEU A 11 2.33 -0.20 -21.42
N PRO A 12 2.04 -1.01 -22.44
CA PRO A 12 3.07 -1.61 -23.24
C PRO A 12 3.42 -0.66 -24.38
N GLY A 13 4.72 -0.44 -24.59
CA GLY A 13 5.18 0.49 -25.58
C GLY A 13 6.58 0.18 -26.06
N LYS A 14 6.81 0.45 -27.36
CA LYS A 14 8.13 0.65 -27.96
C LYS A 14 8.70 2.05 -27.64
N ASP A 15 7.82 3.05 -27.43
CA ASP A 15 8.17 4.48 -27.24
C ASP A 15 7.96 5.01 -25.81
N PHE A 16 7.21 4.27 -24.98
CA PHE A 16 7.07 4.50 -23.54
C PHE A 16 7.68 3.33 -22.77
N PRO A 17 8.12 3.52 -21.50
CA PRO A 17 8.63 2.41 -20.71
C PRO A 17 7.62 1.26 -20.69
N THR A 18 8.08 0.07 -21.00
CA THR A 18 7.29 -1.17 -20.93
C THR A 18 7.09 -1.53 -19.47
N ILE A 19 5.92 -1.22 -18.89
CA ILE A 19 5.62 -1.42 -17.47
C ILE A 19 4.42 -2.37 -17.31
N GLY A 20 4.48 -3.20 -16.27
CA GLY A 20 3.53 -4.27 -15.97
C GLY A 20 4.26 -5.60 -15.82
N ALA A 21 3.74 -6.49 -14.97
CA ALA A 21 4.40 -7.75 -14.63
C ALA A 21 4.64 -8.65 -15.85
N LEU A 22 3.73 -8.61 -16.82
CA LEU A 22 3.77 -9.39 -18.06
C LEU A 22 3.82 -8.52 -19.31
N ALA A 23 4.39 -7.31 -19.22
CA ALA A 23 4.33 -6.34 -20.31
C ALA A 23 4.95 -6.82 -21.64
N LYS A 24 5.85 -7.82 -21.62
CA LYS A 24 6.38 -8.50 -22.82
C LYS A 24 5.34 -9.37 -23.53
N ASP A 25 4.42 -9.97 -22.78
CA ASP A 25 3.39 -10.87 -23.31
C ASP A 25 2.17 -10.09 -23.83
N PHE A 26 2.00 -8.85 -23.36
CA PHE A 26 0.93 -7.94 -23.77
C PHE A 26 1.53 -6.68 -24.42
N PRO A 27 2.14 -6.76 -25.62
CA PRO A 27 2.87 -5.64 -26.23
C PRO A 27 1.98 -4.51 -26.79
N GLU A 28 0.66 -4.71 -26.83
CA GLU A 28 -0.31 -3.74 -27.34
C GLU A 28 -1.08 -3.08 -26.19
N GLY A 29 -1.21 -1.74 -26.26
CA GLY A 29 -1.92 -0.96 -25.26
C GLY A 29 -3.40 -1.31 -25.25
N TYR A 30 -3.94 -1.51 -24.06
CA TYR A 30 -5.32 -1.85 -23.80
C TYR A 30 -5.86 -0.95 -22.70
N VAL A 31 -7.02 -0.35 -22.95
CA VAL A 31 -7.77 0.41 -21.95
C VAL A 31 -9.19 -0.13 -21.88
N LYS A 32 -9.69 -0.27 -20.66
CA LYS A 32 -11.07 -0.60 -20.39
C LYS A 32 -11.68 0.44 -19.47
N TYR A 33 -12.76 1.05 -19.93
CA TYR A 33 -13.55 1.99 -19.15
C TYR A 33 -14.68 1.26 -18.41
N PHE A 34 -15.06 1.81 -17.27
CA PHE A 34 -16.09 1.27 -16.39
C PHE A 34 -17.06 2.37 -15.96
N ASP A 35 -18.35 2.08 -16.06
CA ASP A 35 -19.39 2.84 -15.39
C ASP A 35 -19.57 2.30 -13.97
N ILE A 36 -19.19 3.10 -12.98
CA ILE A 36 -19.22 2.76 -11.56
C ILE A 36 -20.53 3.25 -10.96
N ASP A 37 -21.28 2.34 -10.35
CA ASP A 37 -22.32 2.69 -9.38
C ASP A 37 -21.77 2.50 -7.96
N PRO A 38 -21.45 3.59 -7.23
CA PRO A 38 -20.94 3.49 -5.87
C PRO A 38 -21.88 2.77 -4.89
N LYS A 39 -23.18 2.67 -5.21
CA LYS A 39 -24.16 1.97 -4.37
C LYS A 39 -24.20 0.46 -4.63
N ALA A 40 -23.89 0.03 -5.86
CA ALA A 40 -23.94 -1.37 -6.25
C ALA A 40 -22.88 -2.22 -5.54
N LYS A 41 -21.78 -1.60 -5.04
CA LYS A 41 -20.60 -2.27 -4.45
C LYS A 41 -19.91 -3.27 -5.38
N THR A 42 -20.31 -3.33 -6.63
CA THR A 42 -19.69 -4.10 -7.70
C THR A 42 -19.69 -3.27 -8.98
N VAL A 43 -18.84 -3.66 -9.93
CA VAL A 43 -18.82 -3.10 -11.28
C VAL A 43 -18.67 -4.22 -12.29
N ARG A 44 -19.41 -4.15 -13.39
CA ARG A 44 -19.42 -5.21 -14.39
C ARG A 44 -18.20 -5.12 -15.30
N PHE A 45 -17.43 -6.20 -15.38
CA PHE A 45 -16.35 -6.33 -16.35
C PHE A 45 -16.88 -6.78 -17.71
N LYS A 46 -17.72 -7.84 -17.72
CA LYS A 46 -18.45 -8.37 -18.88
C LYS A 46 -19.64 -9.23 -18.38
N PRO A 47 -20.58 -9.68 -19.24
CA PRO A 47 -21.65 -10.58 -18.81
C PRO A 47 -21.10 -11.79 -18.03
N GLY A 48 -21.63 -12.01 -16.83
CA GLY A 48 -21.19 -13.07 -15.92
C GLY A 48 -19.89 -12.80 -15.15
N ILE A 49 -19.26 -11.63 -15.29
CA ILE A 49 -18.08 -11.23 -14.52
C ILE A 49 -18.29 -9.85 -13.90
N ASP A 50 -18.52 -9.84 -12.59
CA ASP A 50 -18.64 -8.63 -11.78
C ASP A 50 -17.46 -8.54 -10.80
N ILE A 51 -16.90 -7.35 -10.65
CA ILE A 51 -15.76 -7.05 -9.77
C ILE A 51 -16.30 -6.40 -8.50
N PRO A 52 -16.00 -6.92 -7.29
CA PRO A 52 -16.31 -6.23 -6.05
C PRO A 52 -15.56 -4.91 -5.94
N LEU A 53 -16.27 -3.84 -5.59
CA LEU A 53 -15.66 -2.55 -5.28
C LEU A 53 -15.17 -2.56 -3.83
N ARG A 54 -13.90 -2.22 -3.66
CA ARG A 54 -13.26 -2.05 -2.35
C ARG A 54 -12.37 -0.81 -2.41
N PRO A 55 -12.94 0.40 -2.35
CA PRO A 55 -12.19 1.62 -2.63
C PRO A 55 -11.13 1.93 -1.55
N PHE A 56 -9.93 2.30 -1.98
CA PHE A 56 -8.82 2.79 -1.15
C PHE A 56 -7.92 3.78 -1.94
N PRO A 57 -7.12 4.64 -1.28
CA PRO A 57 -6.09 5.40 -1.97
C PRO A 57 -4.82 4.53 -2.16
N GLY A 58 -4.37 4.34 -3.39
CA GLY A 58 -3.08 3.70 -3.70
C GLY A 58 -1.90 4.49 -3.15
N THR A 59 -2.00 5.83 -3.26
CA THR A 59 -1.08 6.76 -2.61
C THR A 59 -1.66 7.46 -1.38
N LEU A 60 -0.98 7.29 -0.25
CA LEU A 60 -1.12 8.10 0.96
C LEU A 60 0.25 8.30 1.60
N ALA A 61 0.69 9.55 1.74
CA ALA A 61 2.01 9.83 2.31
C ALA A 61 2.05 11.05 3.22
N VAL A 62 3.16 11.11 3.95
CA VAL A 62 3.67 12.29 4.65
C VAL A 62 4.90 12.83 3.91
N GLY A 63 5.44 13.95 4.38
CA GLY A 63 6.66 14.58 3.88
C GLY A 63 7.79 13.58 3.72
N ILE A 64 8.50 13.70 2.60
CA ILE A 64 9.49 12.72 2.14
C ILE A 64 10.56 12.45 3.20
N ASP A 65 10.96 11.19 3.30
CA ASP A 65 12.13 10.78 4.09
C ASP A 65 13.40 11.40 3.48
N PRO A 66 14.16 12.26 4.18
CA PRO A 66 15.42 12.81 3.70
C PRO A 66 16.45 11.73 3.30
N ASP A 67 16.32 10.53 3.85
CA ASP A 67 17.21 9.40 3.59
C ASP A 67 16.68 8.47 2.48
N ASP A 68 15.54 8.78 1.83
CA ASP A 68 15.10 8.06 0.63
C ASP A 68 16.15 8.25 -0.49
N PRO A 69 16.80 7.17 -0.97
CA PRO A 69 17.87 7.22 -1.96
C PRO A 69 17.37 7.54 -3.39
N SER A 70 16.06 7.71 -3.59
CA SER A 70 15.49 8.01 -4.90
C SER A 70 16.07 9.30 -5.48
N PRO A 71 16.33 9.35 -6.81
CA PRO A 71 16.78 10.56 -7.47
C PRO A 71 15.80 11.74 -7.24
N ARG A 72 16.34 12.92 -6.93
CA ARG A 72 15.56 14.16 -6.76
C ARG A 72 16.12 15.29 -7.58
N LYS A 73 15.25 16.14 -8.10
CA LYS A 73 15.64 17.41 -8.73
C LYS A 73 15.95 18.41 -7.62
N GLY A 74 17.22 18.82 -7.49
CA GLY A 74 17.69 19.64 -6.34
C GLY A 74 18.50 18.86 -5.29
N GLY A 75 18.84 17.59 -5.54
CA GLY A 75 19.64 16.80 -4.59
C GLY A 75 18.81 16.24 -3.42
N ALA A 76 19.24 15.09 -2.90
CA ALA A 76 18.42 14.29 -1.97
C ALA A 76 18.13 14.97 -0.62
N LYS A 77 18.95 15.95 -0.21
CA LYS A 77 18.85 16.60 1.11
C LYS A 77 18.11 17.94 1.11
N GLU A 78 17.69 18.43 -0.06
CA GLU A 78 16.83 19.61 -0.13
C GLU A 78 15.41 19.22 0.33
N PRO A 79 14.89 19.80 1.44
CA PRO A 79 13.64 19.33 2.05
C PRO A 79 12.41 19.46 1.14
N MET A 80 12.45 20.34 0.14
CA MET A 80 11.36 20.63 -0.79
C MET A 80 11.69 20.21 -2.23
N ALA A 81 12.76 19.46 -2.45
CA ALA A 81 13.07 18.92 -3.77
C ALA A 81 11.92 17.99 -4.22
N PRO A 82 11.34 18.20 -5.42
CA PRO A 82 10.28 17.33 -5.90
C PRO A 82 10.81 15.92 -6.12
N VAL A 83 10.03 14.94 -5.68
CA VAL A 83 10.26 13.51 -5.87
C VAL A 83 9.09 12.91 -6.64
N SER A 84 9.36 11.86 -7.41
CA SER A 84 8.31 11.11 -8.09
C SER A 84 7.37 10.47 -7.07
N THR A 85 6.08 10.52 -7.38
CA THR A 85 5.03 9.88 -6.58
C THR A 85 5.01 8.36 -6.76
N LEU A 86 5.60 7.83 -7.83
CA LEU A 86 5.53 6.42 -8.28
C LEU A 86 6.36 5.43 -7.44
N ARG A 87 6.93 5.86 -6.31
CA ARG A 87 7.87 5.05 -5.52
C ARG A 87 7.35 4.94 -4.09
N PRO A 88 6.88 3.76 -3.64
CA PRO A 88 6.62 3.58 -2.23
C PRO A 88 7.89 3.75 -1.40
N TRP A 89 7.72 4.22 -0.17
CA TRP A 89 8.81 4.26 0.79
C TRP A 89 8.29 4.33 2.23
N LYS A 90 9.19 4.61 3.17
CA LYS A 90 8.89 4.72 4.59
C LYS A 90 7.91 5.85 4.93
N ASN A 91 7.77 6.86 4.08
CA ASN A 91 6.79 7.93 4.24
C ASN A 91 5.38 7.54 3.71
N GLY A 92 5.17 6.29 3.31
CA GLY A 92 3.98 5.81 2.61
C GLY A 92 4.21 5.84 1.11
N SER A 93 3.70 6.88 0.45
CA SER A 93 3.76 7.10 -1.01
C SER A 93 2.92 6.05 -1.74
N ASN A 94 3.29 5.63 -2.95
CA ASN A 94 2.52 4.69 -3.78
C ASN A 94 2.57 3.26 -3.24
N MET A 95 1.76 2.96 -2.22
CA MET A 95 1.85 1.69 -1.50
C MET A 95 1.02 0.59 -2.15
N ASP A 96 -0.12 0.97 -2.75
CA ASP A 96 -1.06 0.09 -3.44
C ASP A 96 -1.45 -1.11 -2.58
N ILE A 97 -1.85 -0.81 -1.35
CA ILE A 97 -2.31 -1.80 -0.38
C ILE A 97 -3.83 -1.72 -0.28
N ASN A 98 -4.52 -2.65 -0.93
CA ASN A 98 -5.99 -2.74 -0.97
C ASN A 98 -6.66 -3.00 0.39
N GLU A 99 -5.89 -3.17 1.46
CA GLU A 99 -6.35 -3.21 2.85
C GLU A 99 -6.55 -1.81 3.47
N LEU A 100 -6.09 -0.73 2.80
CA LEU A 100 -6.26 0.67 3.22
C LEU A 100 -7.67 1.24 2.94
N THR A 101 -8.69 0.44 3.20
CA THR A 101 -10.09 0.84 3.01
C THR A 101 -10.61 1.75 4.11
N GLU A 102 -11.83 2.26 3.91
CA GLU A 102 -12.60 2.92 4.96
C GLU A 102 -12.59 2.11 6.28
N GLY A 103 -12.34 2.79 7.39
CA GLY A 103 -12.24 2.21 8.72
C GLY A 103 -10.84 1.68 9.09
N SER A 104 -9.90 1.62 8.14
CA SER A 104 -8.50 1.33 8.43
C SER A 104 -7.79 2.55 9.01
N THR A 105 -6.78 2.31 9.86
CA THR A 105 -5.84 3.31 10.36
C THR A 105 -4.46 3.01 9.80
N ILE A 106 -3.73 4.02 9.34
CA ILE A 106 -2.32 3.90 9.00
C ILE A 106 -1.48 4.77 9.91
N TYR A 107 -0.40 4.21 10.42
CA TYR A 107 0.64 4.91 11.18
C TYR A 107 1.84 5.08 10.27
N ILE A 108 2.26 6.32 10.05
CA ILE A 108 3.36 6.66 9.13
C ILE A 108 4.44 7.42 9.92
N PRO A 109 5.73 7.04 9.81
CA PRO A 109 6.82 7.82 10.38
C PRO A 109 6.85 9.25 9.82
N VAL A 110 6.91 10.27 10.68
CA VAL A 110 6.96 11.68 10.26
C VAL A 110 8.42 12.13 10.14
N PHE A 111 8.85 12.46 8.92
CA PHE A 111 10.22 12.88 8.64
C PHE A 111 10.41 14.41 8.58
N LEU A 112 9.38 15.13 8.12
CA LEU A 112 9.41 16.58 7.97
C LEU A 112 8.40 17.27 8.89
N LYS A 113 8.74 18.48 9.32
CA LYS A 113 7.90 19.30 10.20
C LYS A 113 6.51 19.50 9.56
N GLY A 114 5.47 19.31 10.36
CA GLY A 114 4.07 19.51 9.94
C GLY A 114 3.43 18.31 9.26
N GLY A 115 4.14 17.18 9.12
CA GLY A 115 3.60 15.97 8.51
C GLY A 115 3.49 16.04 6.99
N LEU A 116 3.02 17.15 6.41
CA LEU A 116 2.92 17.36 4.95
C LEU A 116 2.15 16.23 4.26
N ILE A 117 0.93 15.98 4.74
CA ILE A 117 0.09 14.87 4.27
C ILE A 117 -0.39 15.13 2.85
N TRP A 118 -0.29 14.12 1.99
CA TRP A 118 -0.87 14.11 0.65
C TRP A 118 -1.43 12.73 0.31
N THR A 119 -2.42 12.70 -0.59
CA THR A 119 -3.05 11.48 -1.07
C THR A 119 -3.54 11.68 -2.50
N GLY A 120 -3.62 10.60 -3.24
CA GLY A 120 -4.04 10.57 -4.64
C GLY A 120 -4.30 9.13 -5.06
N ASP A 121 -4.29 8.90 -6.38
CA ASP A 121 -4.28 7.55 -6.94
C ASP A 121 -5.42 6.67 -6.41
N SER A 122 -6.66 7.07 -6.73
CA SER A 122 -7.85 6.48 -6.13
C SER A 122 -8.21 5.19 -6.85
N HIS A 123 -8.17 4.07 -6.14
CA HIS A 123 -8.50 2.76 -6.69
C HIS A 123 -9.86 2.30 -6.21
N CYS A 124 -10.72 1.88 -7.14
CA CYS A 124 -12.04 1.37 -6.83
C CYS A 124 -12.04 -0.14 -6.59
N ALA A 125 -11.07 -0.85 -7.15
CA ALA A 125 -10.77 -2.25 -6.89
C ALA A 125 -9.33 -2.55 -7.32
N GLN A 126 -8.61 -3.34 -6.53
CA GLN A 126 -7.27 -3.82 -6.88
C GLN A 126 -7.04 -5.23 -6.33
N GLY A 127 -6.42 -6.09 -7.13
CA GLY A 127 -5.86 -7.36 -6.66
C GLY A 127 -4.42 -7.21 -6.18
N ASN A 128 -4.00 -8.05 -5.24
CA ASN A 128 -2.61 -8.11 -4.78
C ASN A 128 -1.67 -8.33 -5.97
N GLY A 129 -0.67 -7.46 -6.10
CA GLY A 129 0.30 -7.47 -7.19
C GLY A 129 0.09 -6.39 -8.24
N GLU A 130 -1.11 -5.84 -8.38
CA GLU A 130 -1.41 -4.77 -9.37
C GLU A 130 -0.82 -5.07 -10.76
N VAL A 131 -1.08 -6.29 -11.24
CA VAL A 131 -0.17 -6.96 -12.18
C VAL A 131 -0.03 -6.31 -13.55
N ASN A 132 -1.02 -5.52 -14.00
CA ASN A 132 -1.02 -4.91 -15.32
C ASN A 132 -0.69 -3.40 -15.31
N LEU A 133 0.01 -2.94 -14.27
CA LEU A 133 0.36 -1.54 -13.95
C LEU A 133 -0.68 -0.81 -13.13
N THR A 134 -1.96 -1.07 -13.33
CA THR A 134 -3.01 -0.21 -12.76
C THR A 134 -4.07 -1.02 -12.05
N ALA A 135 -4.76 -0.37 -11.13
CA ALA A 135 -5.97 -0.88 -10.53
C ALA A 135 -7.18 -0.65 -11.44
N LEU A 136 -8.39 -0.79 -10.87
CA LEU A 136 -9.52 -0.04 -11.37
C LEU A 136 -9.38 1.40 -10.90
N GLU A 137 -8.63 2.19 -11.66
CA GLU A 137 -8.41 3.60 -11.46
C GLU A 137 -9.73 4.35 -11.47
N CYS A 138 -9.94 5.21 -10.48
CA CYS A 138 -11.11 6.05 -10.40
C CYS A 138 -10.78 7.39 -9.75
N SER A 139 -11.80 8.19 -9.48
CA SER A 139 -11.65 9.45 -8.76
C SER A 139 -12.59 9.44 -7.57
N TYR A 140 -12.16 10.01 -6.45
CA TYR A 140 -13.06 10.24 -5.32
C TYR A 140 -13.73 11.60 -5.41
N GLN A 141 -15.02 11.64 -5.13
CA GLN A 141 -15.73 12.88 -4.85
C GLN A 141 -15.26 13.44 -3.50
N GLU A 142 -15.04 12.57 -2.52
CA GLU A 142 -14.52 12.90 -1.21
C GLU A 142 -13.76 11.72 -0.60
N ILE A 143 -12.74 12.06 0.20
CA ILE A 143 -12.08 11.19 1.15
C ILE A 143 -12.00 11.94 2.48
N ARG A 144 -12.38 11.30 3.59
CA ARG A 144 -12.29 11.89 4.93
C ARG A 144 -11.13 11.25 5.68
N LEU A 145 -10.17 12.07 6.08
CA LEU A 145 -9.01 11.65 6.87
C LEU A 145 -9.05 12.36 8.22
N GLN A 146 -8.63 11.67 9.29
CA GLN A 146 -8.42 12.25 10.61
C GLN A 146 -6.94 12.11 11.01
N PRO A 147 -6.12 13.16 10.80
CA PRO A 147 -4.73 13.13 11.22
C PRO A 147 -4.61 13.24 12.74
N ILE A 148 -3.81 12.36 13.36
CA ILE A 148 -3.48 12.40 14.79
C ILE A 148 -1.97 12.22 14.95
N VAL A 149 -1.33 13.13 15.68
CA VAL A 149 0.12 13.03 15.95
C VAL A 149 0.35 12.11 17.16
N ARG A 150 1.16 11.06 16.97
CA ARG A 150 1.56 10.10 18.01
C ARG A 150 3.04 10.27 18.37
N LYS A 151 3.31 10.92 19.50
CA LYS A 151 4.69 11.16 20.00
C LYS A 151 5.28 9.96 20.75
N ASP A 152 4.43 9.02 21.11
CA ASP A 152 4.72 7.79 21.85
C ASP A 152 5.10 6.61 20.94
N MET A 153 5.14 6.83 19.62
CA MET A 153 5.43 5.79 18.63
C MET A 153 6.66 6.16 17.80
N LYS A 154 7.55 5.19 17.62
CA LYS A 154 8.66 5.25 16.67
C LYS A 154 8.51 4.08 15.70
N LEU A 155 8.49 4.38 14.41
CA LEU A 155 8.31 3.40 13.34
C LEU A 155 9.43 3.57 12.32
N THR A 156 9.85 2.47 11.71
CA THR A 156 10.77 2.48 10.56
C THR A 156 9.97 2.52 9.26
N TRP A 157 8.92 1.70 9.17
CA TRP A 157 8.02 1.59 8.03
C TRP A 157 6.58 1.95 8.43
N PRO A 158 5.69 2.25 7.47
CA PRO A 158 4.28 2.39 7.75
C PRO A 158 3.70 1.11 8.38
N ARG A 159 2.72 1.27 9.25
CA ARG A 159 1.95 0.15 9.80
C ARG A 159 0.47 0.41 9.61
N ILE A 160 -0.26 -0.57 9.12
CA ILE A 160 -1.70 -0.46 8.90
C ILE A 160 -2.43 -1.30 9.96
N GLU A 161 -3.58 -0.83 10.37
CA GLU A 161 -4.45 -1.51 11.32
C GLU A 161 -5.87 -1.47 10.78
N THR A 162 -6.43 -2.66 10.55
CA THR A 162 -7.84 -2.83 10.18
C THR A 162 -8.62 -3.30 11.41
N LYS A 163 -9.93 -3.52 11.26
CA LYS A 163 -10.74 -4.12 12.33
C LYS A 163 -10.21 -5.48 12.77
N THR A 164 -9.62 -6.26 11.84
CA THR A 164 -9.29 -7.67 12.06
C THR A 164 -7.79 -7.95 12.07
N HIS A 165 -6.95 -7.08 11.52
CA HIS A 165 -5.51 -7.34 11.36
C HIS A 165 -4.65 -6.15 11.78
N TRP A 166 -3.45 -6.45 12.25
CA TRP A 166 -2.31 -5.54 12.13
C TRP A 166 -1.53 -5.92 10.89
N ILE A 167 -1.05 -4.93 10.15
CA ILE A 167 -0.43 -5.13 8.85
C ILE A 167 0.90 -4.38 8.83
N GLN A 168 1.98 -5.10 8.60
CA GLN A 168 3.33 -4.57 8.49
C GLN A 168 3.72 -4.54 7.03
N VAL A 169 4.49 -3.52 6.62
CA VAL A 169 4.81 -3.31 5.20
C VAL A 169 6.31 -3.27 4.99
N GLY A 170 6.73 -3.63 3.79
CA GLY A 170 8.11 -3.53 3.34
C GLY A 170 8.14 -3.25 1.85
N PHE A 171 9.04 -2.35 1.46
CA PHE A 171 9.24 -1.98 0.06
C PHE A 171 10.71 -2.05 -0.29
N ASP A 172 11.01 -2.48 -1.51
CA ASP A 172 12.36 -2.50 -2.08
C ASP A 172 12.25 -2.74 -3.60
N GLU A 173 13.29 -2.41 -4.37
CA GLU A 173 13.33 -2.74 -5.81
C GLU A 173 13.41 -4.26 -6.04
N ASP A 174 13.94 -5.00 -5.06
CA ASP A 174 13.94 -6.45 -5.01
C ASP A 174 12.78 -6.99 -4.16
N LEU A 175 11.95 -7.88 -4.72
CA LEU A 175 10.77 -8.39 -4.04
C LEU A 175 11.12 -9.21 -2.79
N GLN A 176 12.23 -9.95 -2.81
CA GLN A 176 12.67 -10.74 -1.67
C GLN A 176 13.11 -9.83 -0.53
N LYS A 177 13.81 -8.72 -0.82
CA LYS A 177 14.14 -7.70 0.19
C LYS A 177 12.89 -7.02 0.73
N ALA A 178 11.91 -6.68 -0.13
CA ALA A 178 10.63 -6.12 0.31
C ALA A 178 9.91 -7.07 1.29
N PHE A 179 9.90 -8.38 0.99
CA PHE A 179 9.39 -9.41 1.88
C PHE A 179 10.15 -9.45 3.21
N LEU A 180 11.48 -9.46 3.19
CA LEU A 180 12.30 -9.48 4.42
C LEU A 180 12.11 -8.21 5.25
N ASN A 181 11.90 -7.05 4.63
CA ASN A 181 11.57 -5.81 5.33
C ASN A 181 10.23 -5.94 6.05
N ALA A 182 9.17 -6.38 5.35
CA ALA A 182 7.83 -6.56 5.93
C ALA A 182 7.83 -7.61 7.05
N LEU A 183 8.58 -8.71 6.88
CA LEU A 183 8.69 -9.77 7.86
C LEU A 183 9.46 -9.32 9.11
N ASN A 184 10.56 -8.57 8.96
CA ASN A 184 11.26 -8.03 10.13
C ASN A 184 10.38 -7.06 10.92
N GLU A 185 9.63 -6.18 10.24
CA GLU A 185 8.66 -5.31 10.92
C GLU A 185 7.56 -6.13 11.63
N THR A 186 7.14 -7.26 11.05
CA THR A 186 6.18 -8.19 11.67
C THR A 186 6.74 -8.80 12.95
N VAL A 187 7.98 -9.29 12.91
CA VAL A 187 8.67 -9.86 14.07
C VAL A 187 8.86 -8.82 15.16
N ASP A 188 9.35 -7.63 14.80
CA ASP A 188 9.59 -6.56 15.76
C ASP A 188 8.27 -6.07 16.37
N PHE A 189 7.19 -5.98 15.58
CA PHE A 189 5.85 -5.71 16.08
C PHE A 189 5.37 -6.78 17.07
N LEU A 190 5.49 -8.06 16.72
CA LEU A 190 5.09 -9.17 17.59
C LEU A 190 5.91 -9.21 18.89
N ALA A 191 7.19 -8.84 18.85
CA ALA A 191 8.00 -8.71 20.05
C ALA A 191 7.44 -7.62 21.01
N THR A 192 6.82 -6.55 20.49
CA THR A 192 6.11 -5.57 21.33
C THR A 192 4.85 -6.13 22.02
N LYS A 193 4.43 -7.37 21.70
CA LYS A 193 3.32 -8.08 22.34
C LYS A 193 3.76 -8.99 23.49
N GLY A 194 4.98 -8.79 23.99
CA GLY A 194 5.52 -9.55 25.14
C GLY A 194 6.15 -10.89 24.77
N LEU A 195 6.45 -11.10 23.48
CA LEU A 195 7.19 -12.26 22.97
C LEU A 195 8.67 -11.92 22.87
N ASP A 196 9.54 -12.88 23.13
CA ASP A 196 10.92 -12.74 22.69
C ASP A 196 11.01 -12.78 21.15
N ARG A 197 12.18 -12.43 20.60
CA ARG A 197 12.32 -12.30 19.14
C ARG A 197 12.21 -13.64 18.40
N TYR A 198 12.62 -14.75 19.01
CA TYR A 198 12.50 -16.08 18.39
C TYR A 198 11.07 -16.59 18.46
N GLU A 199 10.37 -16.36 19.57
CA GLU A 199 8.93 -16.62 19.71
C GLU A 199 8.13 -15.80 18.69
N ALA A 200 8.42 -14.51 18.57
CA ALA A 200 7.80 -13.61 17.60
C ALA A 200 8.03 -14.08 16.15
N TYR A 201 9.25 -14.52 15.82
CA TYR A 201 9.57 -15.06 14.50
C TYR A 201 8.87 -16.39 14.22
N SER A 202 8.84 -17.30 15.20
CA SER A 202 8.09 -18.55 15.11
C SER A 202 6.60 -18.28 14.91
N LEU A 203 6.02 -17.38 15.71
CA LEU A 203 4.61 -17.00 15.59
C LEU A 203 4.32 -16.36 14.23
N ALA A 204 5.17 -15.46 13.73
CA ALA A 204 5.01 -14.86 12.42
C ALA A 204 4.87 -15.93 11.32
N SER A 205 5.69 -16.98 11.35
CA SER A 205 5.61 -18.09 10.39
C SER A 205 4.27 -18.85 10.46
N LEU A 206 3.64 -18.90 11.64
CA LEU A 206 2.40 -19.66 11.86
C LEU A 206 1.14 -18.86 11.55
N VAL A 207 1.17 -17.53 11.67
CA VAL A 207 -0.06 -16.71 11.62
C VAL A 207 0.01 -15.51 10.68
N ALA A 208 1.19 -15.08 10.25
CA ALA A 208 1.30 -13.94 9.35
C ALA A 208 1.03 -14.39 7.91
N ASP A 209 0.09 -13.71 7.26
CA ASP A 209 -0.18 -13.86 5.83
C ASP A 209 0.52 -12.74 5.08
N CYS A 210 1.69 -13.03 4.51
CA CYS A 210 2.50 -12.08 3.75
C CYS A 210 2.14 -12.09 2.27
N ARG A 211 1.60 -10.96 1.81
CA ARG A 211 1.03 -10.77 0.48
C ARG A 211 1.82 -9.71 -0.28
N ILE A 212 1.91 -9.89 -1.59
CA ILE A 212 2.45 -8.86 -2.49
C ILE A 212 1.44 -7.71 -2.55
N SER A 213 1.88 -6.48 -2.32
CA SER A 213 1.04 -5.27 -2.49
C SER A 213 0.91 -4.95 -3.98
N GLN A 214 2.05 -4.65 -4.61
CA GLN A 214 2.22 -4.45 -6.05
C GLN A 214 3.61 -4.91 -6.49
N VAL A 215 3.78 -5.11 -7.81
CA VAL A 215 5.09 -5.44 -8.43
C VAL A 215 5.47 -4.56 -9.62
N VAL A 216 4.66 -3.55 -9.92
CA VAL A 216 4.70 -2.80 -11.18
C VAL A 216 5.27 -1.39 -11.02
N ASP A 217 5.41 -0.92 -9.79
CA ASP A 217 6.18 0.26 -9.47
C ASP A 217 7.68 0.01 -9.56
N VAL A 218 8.47 1.08 -9.42
CA VAL A 218 9.92 0.93 -9.37
C VAL A 218 10.38 0.17 -8.12
N ARG A 219 9.68 0.37 -6.99
CA ARG A 219 9.86 -0.43 -5.77
C ARG A 219 8.65 -1.31 -5.60
N LYS A 220 8.87 -2.59 -5.34
CA LYS A 220 7.85 -3.60 -5.14
C LYS A 220 7.44 -3.60 -3.66
N GLY A 221 6.20 -3.99 -3.40
CA GLY A 221 5.63 -3.99 -2.06
C GLY A 221 5.25 -5.37 -1.57
N VAL A 222 5.50 -5.63 -0.29
CA VAL A 222 4.94 -6.76 0.46
C VAL A 222 4.32 -6.23 1.75
N HIS A 223 3.16 -6.78 2.13
CA HIS A 223 2.52 -6.52 3.40
C HIS A 223 2.17 -7.83 4.11
N CYS A 224 2.53 -7.95 5.38
CA CYS A 224 2.25 -9.10 6.22
C CYS A 224 1.11 -8.80 7.19
N MET A 225 0.06 -9.63 7.14
CA MET A 225 -1.14 -9.46 7.93
C MET A 225 -1.14 -10.42 9.12
N VAL A 226 -1.20 -9.89 10.33
CA VAL A 226 -1.36 -10.66 11.57
C VAL A 226 -2.79 -10.52 12.08
N PRO A 227 -3.56 -11.63 12.17
CA PRO A 227 -4.93 -11.56 12.66
C PRO A 227 -4.95 -11.22 14.16
N LYS A 228 -5.75 -10.23 14.53
CA LYS A 228 -5.92 -9.82 15.93
C LYS A 228 -6.49 -10.93 16.80
N SER A 229 -7.28 -11.83 16.22
CA SER A 229 -7.85 -13.00 16.89
C SER A 229 -6.80 -14.00 17.40
N THR A 230 -5.56 -13.93 16.93
CA THR A 230 -4.44 -14.69 17.50
C THR A 230 -4.21 -14.36 18.98
N PHE A 231 -4.50 -13.13 19.40
CA PHE A 231 -4.29 -12.67 20.78
C PHE A 231 -5.63 -12.65 21.53
N THR A 232 -5.87 -13.67 22.34
CA THR A 232 -7.10 -13.79 23.14
C THR A 232 -7.06 -12.90 24.39
N ALA A 233 -8.21 -12.71 25.05
CA ALA A 233 -8.36 -11.80 26.18
C ALA A 233 -7.42 -12.05 27.38
N ALA A 234 -6.87 -13.27 27.52
CA ALA A 234 -5.84 -13.58 28.53
C ALA A 234 -4.49 -12.92 28.22
N ALA A 235 -4.17 -12.69 26.94
CA ALA A 235 -2.95 -12.02 26.50
C ALA A 235 -3.01 -10.49 26.59
N ALA A 236 -4.21 -9.89 26.59
CA ALA A 236 -4.40 -8.43 26.64
C ALA A 236 -4.32 -7.81 28.05
N ARG A 237 -4.17 -8.64 29.10
CA ARG A 237 -4.13 -8.24 30.52
C ARG A 237 -2.74 -8.32 31.16
N ARG A 238 -1.70 -8.62 30.38
CA ARG A 238 -0.30 -8.58 30.80
C ARG A 238 0.40 -7.46 30.04
#